data_AF-A0A8C4MMU0-F1
#
_entry.id   AF-A0A8C4MMU0-F1
#
_cell.length_a   1.000
_cell.length_b   1.000
_cell.length_c   1.000
_cell.angle_alpha   90.00
_cell.angle_beta   90.00
_cell.angle_gamma   90.00
#
_symmetry.space_group_name_H-M   'P 1'
#
loop_
_entity.id
_entity.type
_entity.pdbx_description
1 polymer ?
#
loop_
_entity_poly.entity_id
_entity_poly.type
_entity_poly.pdbx_seq_one_letter_code
_entity_poly.pdbx_strand_id
1 'polypeptide(L)' 'MTRDFKPGDLIFAKMKGYPHWPARVDEVPDGAVKPPTNKLPIFFFGTHET' A
#
# COMPACT_ATOMS: atom_id res chain seq x y z
N MET A 1 12.27 -2.56 -14.02
CA MET A 1 12.13 -1.27 -13.34
C MET A 1 11.17 -1.46 -12.18
N THR A 2 11.69 -1.50 -10.95
CA THR A 2 10.86 -1.38 -9.75
C THR A 2 10.33 0.05 -9.75
N ARG A 3 9.01 0.24 -9.71
CA ARG A 3 8.43 1.58 -9.60
C ARG A 3 8.58 2.04 -8.16
N ASP A 4 9.25 3.16 -7.95
CA ASP A 4 9.41 3.79 -6.63
C ASP A 4 8.14 4.55 -6.25
N PHE A 5 7.19 3.85 -5.63
CA PHE A 5 6.00 4.45 -5.06
C PHE A 5 6.33 5.22 -3.77
N LYS A 6 5.61 6.31 -3.53
CA LYS A 6 5.77 7.19 -2.36
C LYS A 6 4.49 7.24 -1.53
N PRO A 7 4.57 7.52 -0.22
CA PRO A 7 3.40 7.78 0.61
C PRO A 7 2.47 8.82 -0.05
N GLY A 8 1.18 8.52 -0.09
CA GLY A 8 0.16 9.33 -0.76
C GLY A 8 -0.14 8.94 -2.21
N ASP A 9 0.68 8.12 -2.87
CA ASP A 9 0.42 7.67 -4.24
C ASP A 9 -0.89 6.86 -4.31
N LEU A 10 -1.77 7.23 -5.25
CA LEU A 10 -2.99 6.48 -5.55
C LEU A 10 -2.68 5.31 -6.48
N ILE A 11 -3.14 4.11 -6.10
CA ILE A 11 -2.85 2.87 -6.82
C ILE A 11 -4.09 1.97 -6.93
N PHE A 12 -4.00 0.98 -7.81
CA PHE A 12 -4.86 -0.21 -7.76
C PHE A 12 -4.06 -1.38 -7.20
N ALA A 13 -4.40 -1.80 -5.98
CA ALA A 13 -3.77 -2.94 -5.32
C ALA A 13 -4.39 -4.26 -5.81
N LYS A 14 -3.56 -5.30 -5.91
CA LYS A 14 -3.98 -6.63 -6.33
C LYS A 14 -3.70 -7.66 -5.24
N MET A 15 -4.77 -8.24 -4.70
CA MET A 15 -4.71 -9.40 -3.81
C MET A 15 -5.26 -10.64 -4.51
N LYS A 16 -4.85 -11.83 -4.08
CA LYS A 16 -5.40 -13.09 -4.60
C LYS A 16 -6.87 -13.21 -4.19
N GLY A 17 -7.74 -13.57 -5.14
CA GLY A 17 -9.19 -13.72 -4.88
C GLY A 17 -10.03 -12.44 -5.00
N TYR A 18 -9.41 -11.26 -5.12
CA TYR A 18 -10.10 -9.98 -5.26
C TYR A 18 -9.82 -9.33 -6.63
N PRO A 19 -10.72 -8.48 -7.15
CA PRO A 19 -10.42 -7.64 -8.31
C PRO A 19 -9.29 -6.65 -8.00
N HIS A 20 -8.86 -5.89 -9.00
CA HIS A 20 -8.04 -4.71 -8.74
C HIS A 20 -8.84 -3.73 -7.89
N TRP A 21 -8.29 -3.32 -6.75
CA TRP A 21 -9.01 -2.53 -5.75
C TRP A 21 -8.37 -1.15 -5.55
N PRO A 22 -9.15 -0.06 -5.45
CA PRO A 22 -8.61 1.28 -5.24
C PRO A 22 -7.94 1.39 -3.86
N ALA A 23 -6.72 1.90 -3.84
CA ALA A 23 -5.92 2.01 -2.62
C ALA A 23 -4.95 3.20 -2.69
N ARG A 24 -4.27 3.49 -1.57
CA ARG A 24 -3.14 4.43 -1.51
C ARG A 24 -1.96 3.82 -0.78
N VAL A 25 -0.75 4.25 -1.11
CA VAL A 25 0.43 3.97 -0.29
C VAL A 25 0.36 4.81 0.98
N ASP A 26 0.46 4.16 2.13
CA ASP A 26 0.42 4.83 3.42
C ASP A 26 1.83 5.22 3.89
N GLU A 27 1.89 6.01 4.96
CA GLU A 27 3.16 6.31 5.62
C GLU A 27 3.58 5.14 6.53
N VAL A 28 4.88 4.87 6.62
CA VAL A 28 5.39 3.93 7.64
C VAL A 28 5.44 4.69 8.96
N PRO A 29 4.74 4.26 10.02
CA PRO A 29 4.75 4.96 11.30
C PRO A 29 6.16 5.13 11.86
N ASP A 30 6.44 6.27 12.49
CA ASP A 30 7.70 6.52 13.18
C ASP A 30 7.96 5.43 14.24
N GLY A 31 9.14 4.79 14.14
CA GLY A 31 9.55 3.69 15.02
C GLY A 31 9.11 2.29 14.59
N ALA A 32 8.32 2.15 13.52
CA ALA A 32 8.04 0.84 12.93
C ALA A 32 9.30 0.27 12.24
N VAL A 33 9.47 -1.05 12.30
CA VAL A 33 10.53 -1.74 11.56
C VAL A 33 10.31 -1.42 10.08
N LYS A 34 11.34 -0.88 9.41
CA LYS A 34 11.28 -0.59 7.97
C LYS A 34 10.79 -1.84 7.24
N PRO A 35 9.69 -1.76 6.47
CA PRO A 35 9.23 -2.89 5.71
C PRO A 35 10.34 -3.34 4.74
N PRO A 36 10.38 -4.62 4.36
CA PRO A 36 11.32 -5.11 3.35
C PRO A 36 11.26 -4.21 2.11
N THR A 37 12.38 -3.99 1.42
CA THR A 37 12.52 -3.03 0.30
C THR A 37 11.42 -3.09 -0.77
N ASN A 38 10.73 -4.23 -0.90
CA ASN A 38 9.65 -4.45 -1.88
C ASN A 38 8.23 -4.53 -1.27
N LYS A 39 8.06 -4.21 0.02
CA LYS A 39 6.75 -4.13 0.66
C LYS A 39 6.48 -2.68 1.07
N LEU A 40 5.29 -2.21 0.73
CA LEU A 40 4.80 -0.89 1.09
C LEU A 40 3.54 -1.06 1.93
N PRO A 41 3.32 -0.20 2.94
CA PRO A 41 2.03 -0.16 3.63
C PRO A 41 0.97 0.39 2.66
N ILE A 42 -0.18 -0.27 2.60
CA ILE A 42 -1.26 0.06 1.65
C ILE A 42 -2.57 0.20 2.42
N PHE A 43 -3.30 1.29 2.18
CA PHE A 43 -4.65 1.52 2.67
C PHE A 43 -5.68 1.25 1.55
N PHE A 44 -6.67 0.38 1.80
CA PHE A 44 -7.72 0.03 0.84
C PHE A 44 -8.97 0.90 1.05
N PHE A 45 -9.42 1.59 0.01
CA PHE A 45 -10.63 2.43 0.11
C PHE A 45 -11.89 1.58 0.20
N GLY A 46 -12.92 2.08 0.88
CA GLY A 46 -14.24 1.46 0.93
C GLY A 46 -14.41 0.28 1.88
N THR A 47 -13.33 -0.42 2.28
CA THR A 47 -13.41 -1.49 3.29
C THR A 47 -13.17 -0.98 4.72
N HIS A 48 -12.57 0.21 4.88
CA HIS A 48 -12.18 0.80 6.16
C HIS A 48 -11.39 -0.16 7.08
N GLU A 49 -10.74 -1.17 6.51
CA GLU A 49 -9.80 -2.01 7.26
C GLU A 49 -8.60 -1.14 7.64
N THR A 50 -8.41 -0.94 8.95
CA THR A 50 -7.25 -0.22 9.53
C THR A 50 -6.33 -1.17 10.26
#